data_AF-A0A0G4AZ35-F1
#
_entry.id   AF-A0A0G4AZ35-F1
#
_cell.length_a   1.000
_cell.length_b   1.000
_cell.length_c   1.000
_cell.angle_alpha   90.00
_cell.angle_beta   90.00
_cell.angle_gamma   90.00
#
_symmetry.space_group_name_H-M   'P 1'
#
loop_
_entity.id
_entity.type
_entity.pdbx_description
1 polymer ?
#
loop_
_entity_poly.entity_id
_entity_poly.type
_entity_poly.pdbx_seq_one_letter_code
_entity_poly.pdbx_strand_id
1 'polypeptide(L)'
;MKLYKTHSNERGSISGAQVTIIGLAVLVLGLGSFGIWAFVSYSDAKDNVDTRVATARTEERQATQEEDEKKFAEREKAPYKQFVGPVDYCRVTFDYPKTWSSYVNKDVANGGDYEAYFHRDVVPPVSSDQQFALRFTIEQKQLDKVLDSYQGLVTKGDLRSSTSSSDGNDFTRLTGNFSKKIRGDAVLFKCNDKTVTIRTDADVFKPEFEDLIKTIRQKN
;
A
#
# COMPACT_ATOMS: atom_id res chain seq x y z
N MET A 1 38.84 -81.41 74.77
CA MET A 1 37.36 -81.41 74.83
C MET A 1 36.86 -80.08 74.26
N LYS A 2 35.78 -80.14 73.47
CA LYS A 2 35.33 -79.23 72.39
C LYS A 2 35.42 -77.70 72.60
N LEU A 3 36.00 -77.02 71.61
CA LEU A 3 35.86 -75.59 71.33
C LEU A 3 34.45 -75.29 70.79
N TYR A 4 33.76 -74.30 71.36
CA TYR A 4 32.50 -73.78 70.84
C TYR A 4 32.82 -72.80 69.70
N LYS A 5 32.41 -73.13 68.48
CA LYS A 5 32.59 -72.27 67.30
C LYS A 5 31.24 -71.67 66.94
N THR A 6 31.03 -70.42 67.32
CA THR A 6 29.87 -69.62 66.92
C THR A 6 30.02 -69.28 65.43
N HIS A 7 29.16 -69.85 64.59
CA HIS A 7 29.05 -69.44 63.19
C HIS A 7 28.17 -68.20 63.09
N SER A 8 28.79 -67.05 62.77
CA SER A 8 28.09 -65.89 62.22
C SER A 8 27.69 -66.22 60.78
N ASN A 9 26.39 -66.26 60.51
CA ASN A 9 25.87 -66.36 59.15
C ASN A 9 25.66 -64.95 58.61
N GLU A 10 26.68 -64.38 57.98
CA GLU A 10 26.48 -63.23 57.09
C GLU A 10 25.86 -63.73 55.78
N ARG A 11 24.53 -63.67 55.71
CA ARG A 11 23.83 -63.80 54.44
C ARG A 11 23.96 -62.46 53.73
N GLY A 12 24.71 -62.42 52.63
CA GLY A 12 24.65 -61.32 51.67
C GLY A 12 23.26 -61.23 51.07
N SER A 13 22.32 -60.57 51.75
CA SER A 13 21.05 -60.19 51.16
C SER A 13 21.33 -59.01 50.25
N ILE A 14 21.15 -59.20 48.94
CA ILE A 14 20.89 -58.07 48.06
C ILE A 14 19.57 -57.48 48.56
N SER A 15 19.67 -56.45 49.40
CA SER A 15 18.51 -55.71 49.87
C SER A 15 17.81 -55.14 48.65
N GLY A 16 16.48 -55.26 48.57
CA GLY A 16 15.71 -54.66 47.47
C GLY A 16 16.06 -53.18 47.26
N ALA A 17 16.42 -52.47 48.33
CA ALA A 17 16.90 -51.09 48.28
C ALA A 17 18.16 -50.89 47.43
N GLN A 18 19.09 -51.86 47.40
CA GLN A 18 20.36 -51.75 46.66
C GLN A 18 20.14 -51.86 45.14
N VAL A 19 19.22 -52.73 44.72
CA VAL A 19 18.79 -52.84 43.31
C VAL A 19 18.03 -51.57 42.89
N THR A 20 17.18 -51.02 43.76
CA THR A 20 16.49 -49.76 43.52
C THR A 20 17.47 -48.59 43.37
N ILE A 21 18.50 -48.48 44.21
CA ILE A 21 19.50 -47.40 44.13
C ILE A 21 20.29 -47.48 42.82
N ILE A 22 20.75 -48.67 42.42
CA ILE A 22 21.48 -48.85 41.16
C ILE A 22 20.56 -48.54 39.97
N GLY A 23 19.30 -49.01 39.99
CA GLY A 23 18.32 -48.68 38.96
C GLY A 23 18.04 -47.18 38.86
N LEU A 24 17.92 -46.50 40.01
CA LEU A 24 17.73 -45.05 40.07
C LEU A 24 18.95 -44.30 39.52
N ALA A 25 20.17 -44.74 39.83
CA ALA A 25 21.40 -44.13 39.33
C ALA A 25 21.49 -44.21 37.79
N VAL A 26 21.19 -45.37 37.21
CA VAL A 26 21.18 -45.55 35.74
C VAL A 26 20.09 -44.68 35.09
N LEU A 27 18.91 -44.59 35.72
CA LEU A 27 17.81 -43.76 35.25
C LEU A 27 18.17 -42.27 35.27
N VAL A 28 18.81 -41.79 36.33
CA VAL A 28 19.29 -40.41 36.44
C VAL A 28 20.34 -40.09 35.37
N LEU A 29 21.28 -41.00 35.09
CA LEU A 29 22.28 -40.82 34.03
C LEU A 29 21.65 -40.81 32.63
N GLY A 30 20.65 -41.67 32.40
CA GLY A 30 19.88 -41.70 31.15
C GLY A 30 19.09 -40.42 30.92
N LEU A 31 18.33 -39.96 31.93
CA LEU A 31 17.56 -38.72 31.86
C LEU A 31 18.46 -37.48 31.77
N GLY A 32 19.60 -37.46 32.46
CA GLY A 32 20.57 -36.36 32.37
C GLY A 32 21.17 -36.23 30.97
N SER A 33 21.58 -37.34 30.36
CA SER A 33 22.12 -37.36 29.00
C SER A 33 21.08 -36.98 27.96
N PHE A 34 19.84 -37.46 28.12
CA PHE A 34 18.71 -37.08 27.27
C PHE A 34 18.36 -35.59 27.40
N GLY A 35 18.40 -35.03 28.61
CA GLY A 35 18.15 -33.61 28.85
C GLY A 35 19.14 -32.69 28.13
N ILE A 36 20.43 -33.05 28.15
CA ILE A 36 21.48 -32.30 27.43
C ILE A 36 21.25 -32.38 25.91
N TRP A 37 20.97 -33.57 25.38
CA TRP A 37 20.71 -33.77 23.95
C TRP A 37 19.46 -33.01 23.48
N ALA A 38 18.37 -33.10 24.24
CA ALA A 38 17.13 -32.41 23.94
C ALA A 38 17.31 -30.88 23.95
N PHE A 39 18.10 -30.35 24.90
CA PHE A 39 18.39 -28.92 24.97
C PHE A 39 19.24 -28.42 23.80
N VAL A 40 20.30 -29.16 23.43
CA VAL A 40 21.15 -28.82 22.27
C VAL A 40 20.36 -28.90 20.97
N SER A 41 19.57 -29.96 20.78
CA SER A 41 18.73 -30.16 19.60
C SER A 41 17.65 -29.08 19.45
N TYR A 42 16.99 -28.70 20.55
CA TYR A 42 16.00 -27.61 20.55
C TYR A 42 16.64 -26.24 20.23
N SER A 43 17.84 -25.99 20.74
CA SER A 43 18.56 -24.74 20.49
C SER A 43 19.01 -24.64 19.03
N ASP A 44 19.59 -25.71 18.47
CA ASP A 44 20.01 -25.76 17.06
C ASP A 44 18.84 -25.61 16.08
N ALA A 45 17.71 -26.25 16.38
CA ALA A 45 16.48 -26.11 15.57
C ALA A 45 15.94 -24.67 15.55
N LYS A 46 16.03 -23.95 16.68
CA LYS A 46 15.56 -22.57 16.78
C LYS A 46 16.47 -21.60 16.03
N ASP A 47 17.78 -21.69 16.24
CA ASP A 47 18.76 -20.80 15.60
C ASP A 47 18.79 -20.96 14.07
N ASN A 48 18.61 -22.19 13.56
CA ASN A 48 18.57 -22.46 12.12
C ASN A 48 17.30 -21.89 11.46
N VAL A 49 16.15 -21.97 12.15
CA VAL A 49 14.89 -21.38 11.65
C VAL A 49 14.95 -19.86 11.67
N ASP A 50 15.41 -19.27 12.78
CA ASP A 50 15.52 -17.81 12.90
C ASP A 50 16.52 -17.24 11.88
N THR A 51 17.64 -17.93 11.62
CA THR A 51 18.61 -17.56 10.60
C THR A 51 18.00 -17.63 9.20
N ARG A 52 17.29 -18.70 8.85
CA ARG A 52 16.62 -18.85 7.53
C ARG A 52 15.55 -17.80 7.30
N VAL A 53 14.77 -17.47 8.33
CA VAL A 53 13.75 -16.41 8.24
C VAL A 53 14.42 -15.04 8.09
N ALA A 54 15.53 -14.79 8.79
CA ALA A 54 16.28 -13.56 8.64
C ALA A 54 16.90 -13.41 7.24
N THR A 55 17.51 -14.47 6.69
CA THR A 55 18.10 -14.46 5.34
C THR A 55 17.04 -14.31 4.26
N ALA A 56 15.92 -15.02 4.37
CA ALA A 56 14.79 -14.86 3.43
C ALA A 56 14.26 -13.42 3.43
N ARG A 57 14.09 -12.80 4.60
CA ARG A 57 13.66 -11.40 4.69
C ARG A 57 14.69 -10.42 4.13
N THR A 58 15.99 -10.69 4.25
CA THR A 58 17.02 -9.83 3.66
C THR A 58 17.09 -9.96 2.15
N GLU A 59 16.96 -11.18 1.62
CA GLU A 59 16.92 -11.44 0.17
C GLU A 59 15.66 -10.83 -0.46
N GLU A 60 14.49 -10.96 0.18
CA GLU A 60 13.25 -10.32 -0.25
C GLU A 60 13.37 -8.79 -0.27
N ARG A 61 13.98 -8.20 0.76
CA ARG A 61 14.21 -6.73 0.81
C ARG A 61 15.18 -6.27 -0.27
N GLN A 62 16.25 -7.02 -0.54
CA GLN A 62 17.21 -6.70 -1.60
C GLN A 62 16.57 -6.83 -2.98
N ALA A 63 15.85 -7.92 -3.25
CA ALA A 63 15.12 -8.08 -4.51
C ALA A 63 14.06 -6.98 -4.72
N THR A 64 13.33 -6.60 -3.66
CA THR A 64 12.38 -5.49 -3.72
C THR A 64 13.08 -4.15 -4.00
N GLN A 65 14.22 -3.88 -3.34
CA GLN A 65 15.00 -2.66 -3.57
C GLN A 65 15.55 -2.58 -5.00
N GLU A 66 16.12 -3.67 -5.52
CA GLU A 66 16.64 -3.71 -6.89
C GLU A 66 15.53 -3.56 -7.95
N GLU A 67 14.37 -4.17 -7.72
CA GLU A 67 13.20 -3.98 -8.57
C GLU A 67 12.70 -2.54 -8.52
N ASP A 68 12.63 -1.95 -7.33
CA ASP A 68 12.19 -0.57 -7.15
C ASP A 68 13.19 0.40 -7.79
N GLU A 69 14.50 0.20 -7.61
CA GLU A 69 15.56 1.00 -8.27
C GLU A 69 15.48 0.91 -9.79
N LYS A 70 15.26 -0.28 -10.35
CA LYS A 70 15.03 -0.45 -11.81
C LYS A 70 13.78 0.28 -12.25
N LYS A 71 12.67 0.13 -11.53
CA LYS A 71 11.42 0.86 -11.79
C LYS A 71 11.60 2.38 -11.63
N PHE A 72 12.46 2.86 -10.73
CA PHE A 72 12.77 4.28 -10.56
C PHE A 72 13.61 4.79 -11.73
N ALA A 73 14.68 4.08 -12.11
CA ALA A 73 15.53 4.44 -13.25
C ALA A 73 14.76 4.42 -14.59
N GLU A 74 13.82 3.50 -14.75
CA GLU A 74 12.90 3.46 -15.91
C GLU A 74 11.89 4.61 -15.88
N ARG A 75 11.31 4.91 -14.70
CA ARG A 75 10.41 6.07 -14.52
C ARG A 75 11.12 7.40 -14.72
N GLU A 76 12.41 7.52 -14.40
CA GLU A 76 13.20 8.72 -14.66
C GLU A 76 13.38 8.99 -16.15
N LYS A 77 13.40 7.94 -16.98
CA LYS A 77 13.46 8.03 -18.44
C LYS A 77 12.10 8.30 -19.10
N ALA A 78 10.99 7.92 -18.45
CA ALA A 78 9.65 8.14 -18.98
C ALA A 78 9.31 9.64 -19.10
N PRO A 79 8.60 10.09 -20.14
CA PRO A 79 8.22 11.51 -20.29
C PRO A 79 7.12 11.97 -19.30
N TYR A 80 6.61 11.05 -18.46
CA TYR A 80 5.49 11.27 -17.55
C TYR A 80 5.91 11.12 -16.07
N LYS A 81 5.23 11.85 -15.19
CA LYS A 81 5.23 11.71 -13.73
C LYS A 81 3.90 11.12 -13.30
N GLN A 82 3.91 10.31 -12.25
CA GLN A 82 2.68 9.81 -11.65
C GLN A 82 2.22 10.78 -10.54
N PHE A 83 0.95 11.17 -10.58
CA PHE A 83 0.28 11.83 -9.48
C PHE A 83 -0.42 10.79 -8.60
N VAL A 84 -0.41 11.01 -7.28
CA VAL A 84 -1.12 10.19 -6.30
C VAL A 84 -1.97 11.11 -5.44
N GLY A 85 -3.28 10.96 -5.54
CA GLY A 85 -4.25 11.67 -4.72
C GLY A 85 -4.23 11.21 -3.25
N PRO A 86 -4.87 11.99 -2.35
CA PRO A 86 -4.90 11.70 -0.93
C PRO A 86 -5.59 10.37 -0.63
N VAL A 87 -4.90 9.50 0.09
CA VAL A 87 -5.39 8.17 0.47
C VAL A 87 -6.63 8.26 1.36
N ASP A 88 -6.71 9.30 2.18
CA ASP A 88 -7.80 9.50 3.15
C ASP A 88 -9.17 9.72 2.50
N TYR A 89 -9.21 10.16 1.23
CA TYR A 89 -10.45 10.41 0.50
C TYR A 89 -10.67 9.37 -0.59
N CYS A 90 -9.77 9.38 -1.56
CA CYS A 90 -9.82 8.49 -2.70
C CYS A 90 -8.43 8.43 -3.32
N ARG A 91 -7.83 7.24 -3.33
CA ARG A 91 -6.53 7.03 -3.95
C ARG A 91 -6.71 6.94 -5.47
N VAL A 92 -6.80 8.11 -6.10
CA VAL A 92 -6.74 8.26 -7.55
C VAL A 92 -5.30 8.49 -7.97
N THR A 93 -4.84 7.74 -8.96
CA THR A 93 -3.54 7.94 -9.58
C THR A 93 -3.69 8.14 -11.08
N PHE A 94 -2.89 9.01 -11.67
CA PHE A 94 -2.83 9.23 -13.11
C PHE A 94 -1.43 9.73 -13.48
N ASP A 95 -1.05 9.56 -14.74
CA ASP A 95 0.24 9.99 -15.25
C ASP A 95 0.07 11.33 -16.01
N TYR A 96 0.97 12.27 -15.77
CA TYR A 96 0.96 13.61 -16.38
C TYR A 96 2.35 13.98 -16.92
N PRO A 97 2.46 14.88 -17.92
CA PRO A 97 3.76 15.25 -18.51
C PRO A 97 4.74 15.80 -17.48
N LYS A 98 6.02 15.41 -17.59
CA LYS A 98 7.10 15.92 -16.71
C LYS A 98 7.31 17.43 -16.78
N THR A 99 6.92 18.03 -17.90
CA THR A 99 6.97 19.46 -18.19
C THR A 99 5.92 20.26 -17.42
N TRP A 100 4.98 19.59 -16.75
CA TRP A 100 3.99 20.26 -15.93
C TRP A 100 4.45 20.32 -14.48
N SER A 101 4.21 21.47 -13.88
CA SER A 101 4.29 21.67 -12.44
C SER A 101 2.93 21.46 -11.81
N SER A 102 2.92 20.93 -10.59
CA SER A 102 1.71 20.71 -9.79
C SER A 102 1.73 21.58 -8.55
N TYR A 103 0.55 22.00 -8.11
CA TYR A 103 0.35 22.79 -6.90
C TYR A 103 -0.92 22.30 -6.18
N VAL A 104 -0.79 21.98 -4.89
CA VAL A 104 -1.93 21.63 -4.04
C VAL A 104 -2.41 22.89 -3.35
N ASN A 105 -3.62 23.32 -3.69
CA ASN A 105 -4.24 24.52 -3.15
C ASN A 105 -5.00 24.25 -1.85
N LYS A 106 -5.70 23.11 -1.80
CA LYS A 106 -6.42 22.64 -0.62
C LYS A 106 -6.07 21.19 -0.38
N ASP A 107 -5.61 20.90 0.83
CA ASP A 107 -5.37 19.54 1.30
C ASP A 107 -6.58 19.00 2.06
N VAL A 108 -6.49 17.73 2.45
CA VAL A 108 -7.55 17.05 3.21
C VAL A 108 -7.38 17.22 4.73
N ALA A 109 -6.32 17.89 5.19
CA ALA A 109 -5.92 17.88 6.60
C ALA A 109 -6.94 18.60 7.51
N ASN A 110 -7.61 19.63 6.99
CA ASN A 110 -8.61 20.39 7.72
C ASN A 110 -10.07 20.01 7.37
N GLY A 111 -10.25 18.92 6.61
CA GLY A 111 -11.54 18.57 6.01
C GLY A 111 -11.92 19.48 4.83
N GLY A 112 -13.00 19.13 4.11
CA GLY A 112 -13.46 19.84 2.93
C GLY A 112 -12.93 19.25 1.61
N ASP A 113 -12.92 20.04 0.54
CA ASP A 113 -12.57 19.57 -0.80
C ASP A 113 -11.05 19.58 -1.02
N TYR A 114 -10.53 18.58 -1.74
CA TYR A 114 -9.14 18.56 -2.19
C TYR A 114 -9.02 19.23 -3.55
N GLU A 115 -8.03 20.12 -3.72
CA GLU A 115 -7.80 20.84 -4.97
C GLU A 115 -6.31 20.83 -5.35
N ALA A 116 -6.01 20.27 -6.53
CA ALA A 116 -4.69 20.33 -7.14
C ALA A 116 -4.77 20.91 -8.55
N TYR A 117 -3.80 21.75 -8.90
CA TYR A 117 -3.70 22.45 -10.17
C TYR A 117 -2.40 22.08 -10.86
N PHE A 118 -2.46 21.95 -12.18
CA PHE A 118 -1.31 21.63 -13.01
C PHE A 118 -1.21 22.62 -14.15
N HIS A 119 0.02 23.03 -14.47
CA HIS A 119 0.30 23.96 -15.55
C HIS A 119 1.69 23.66 -16.15
N ARG A 120 1.88 24.02 -17.42
CA ARG A 120 3.22 23.96 -18.04
C ARG A 120 4.17 24.92 -17.30
N ASP A 121 5.38 24.46 -17.00
CA ASP A 121 6.45 25.21 -16.36
C ASP A 121 6.15 25.69 -14.93
N VAL A 122 5.28 26.68 -14.74
CA VAL A 122 4.96 27.27 -13.44
C VAL A 122 3.46 27.34 -13.25
N VAL A 123 2.97 26.99 -12.06
CA VAL A 123 1.55 27.12 -11.72
C VAL A 123 1.23 28.58 -11.40
N PRO A 124 0.35 29.24 -12.17
CA PRO A 124 -0.05 30.62 -11.90
C PRO A 124 -0.94 30.72 -10.65
N PRO A 125 -1.13 31.92 -10.09
CA PRO A 125 -2.05 32.14 -8.97
C PRO A 125 -3.45 31.60 -9.25
N VAL A 126 -4.01 30.89 -8.27
CA VAL A 126 -5.34 30.28 -8.38
C VAL A 126 -6.42 31.35 -8.40
N SER A 127 -7.17 31.43 -9.51
CA SER A 127 -8.35 32.31 -9.65
C SER A 127 -9.41 31.67 -10.55
N SER A 128 -10.63 32.22 -10.53
CA SER A 128 -11.75 31.71 -11.33
C SER A 128 -11.52 31.80 -12.84
N ASP A 129 -10.72 32.78 -13.27
CA ASP A 129 -10.49 33.14 -14.66
C ASP A 129 -9.19 32.56 -15.22
N GLN A 130 -8.35 32.00 -14.34
CA GLN A 130 -7.07 31.41 -14.72
C GLN A 130 -7.27 30.05 -15.38
N GLN A 131 -6.71 29.87 -16.57
CA GLN A 131 -6.68 28.58 -17.24
C GLN A 131 -5.55 27.71 -16.68
N PHE A 132 -5.87 26.45 -16.38
CA PHE A 132 -4.93 25.42 -16.00
C PHE A 132 -4.91 24.28 -17.02
N ALA A 133 -3.76 23.61 -17.13
CA ALA A 133 -3.64 22.42 -17.96
C ALA A 133 -4.48 21.27 -17.39
N LEU A 134 -4.51 21.16 -16.07
CA LEU A 134 -5.37 20.24 -15.35
C LEU A 134 -5.82 20.86 -14.03
N ARG A 135 -7.07 20.64 -13.67
CA ARG A 135 -7.62 20.76 -12.33
C ARG A 135 -8.03 19.37 -11.87
N PHE A 136 -7.55 19.00 -10.70
CA PHE A 136 -7.95 17.79 -10.02
C PHE A 136 -8.65 18.19 -8.72
N THR A 137 -9.91 17.81 -8.59
CA THR A 137 -10.71 18.14 -7.43
C THR A 137 -11.36 16.88 -6.89
N ILE A 138 -11.31 16.69 -5.57
CA ILE A 138 -12.10 15.70 -4.86
C ILE A 138 -13.10 16.46 -3.99
N GLU A 139 -14.37 16.40 -4.37
CA GLU A 139 -15.45 17.06 -3.67
C GLU A 139 -16.10 16.11 -2.68
N GLN A 140 -16.36 16.55 -1.45
CA GLN A 140 -17.11 15.81 -0.44
C GLN A 140 -18.63 15.81 -0.74
N LYS A 141 -19.00 15.54 -1.99
CA LYS A 141 -20.37 15.54 -2.48
C LYS A 141 -20.59 14.31 -3.37
N GLN A 142 -21.84 13.85 -3.40
CA GLN A 142 -22.27 12.81 -4.32
C GLN A 142 -22.26 13.31 -5.76
N LEU A 143 -22.01 12.39 -6.71
CA LEU A 143 -21.88 12.69 -8.14
C LEU A 143 -23.08 13.48 -8.68
N ASP A 144 -24.29 13.08 -8.33
CA ASP A 144 -25.52 13.76 -8.76
C ASP A 144 -25.55 15.23 -8.31
N LYS A 145 -25.08 15.53 -7.10
CA LYS A 145 -25.02 16.90 -6.57
C LYS A 145 -23.97 17.75 -7.26
N VAL A 146 -22.86 17.14 -7.68
CA VAL A 146 -21.86 17.84 -8.47
C VAL A 146 -22.38 18.08 -9.89
N LEU A 147 -23.03 17.09 -10.51
CA LEU A 147 -23.64 17.25 -11.84
C LEU A 147 -24.78 18.28 -11.86
N ASP A 148 -25.60 18.34 -10.81
CA ASP A 148 -26.64 19.35 -10.62
C ASP A 148 -26.06 20.78 -10.72
N SER A 149 -24.84 20.99 -10.21
CA SER A 149 -24.17 22.30 -10.28
C SER A 149 -23.83 22.74 -11.72
N TYR A 150 -23.68 21.79 -12.65
CA TYR A 150 -23.43 22.05 -14.06
C TYR A 150 -24.70 22.06 -14.92
N GLN A 151 -25.84 21.62 -14.38
CA GLN A 151 -27.09 21.45 -15.12
C GLN A 151 -27.56 22.75 -15.80
N GLY A 152 -27.33 23.91 -15.19
CA GLY A 152 -27.67 25.21 -15.80
C GLY A 152 -26.88 25.48 -17.08
N LEU A 153 -25.57 25.14 -17.09
CA LEU A 153 -24.71 25.28 -18.27
C LEU A 153 -25.04 24.25 -19.34
N VAL A 154 -25.40 23.03 -18.94
CA VAL A 154 -25.85 21.98 -19.87
C VAL A 154 -27.16 22.39 -20.55
N THR A 155 -28.14 22.84 -19.78
CA THR A 155 -29.46 23.27 -20.29
C THR A 155 -29.33 24.46 -21.25
N LYS A 156 -28.38 25.37 -20.98
CA LYS A 156 -28.09 26.52 -21.83
C LYS A 156 -27.32 26.16 -23.12
N GLY A 157 -26.77 24.95 -23.20
CA GLY A 157 -25.94 24.48 -24.31
C GLY A 157 -24.47 24.92 -24.23
N ASP A 158 -24.04 25.52 -23.12
CA ASP A 158 -22.65 25.89 -22.88
C ASP A 158 -21.79 24.64 -22.60
N LEU A 159 -22.36 23.63 -21.93
CA LEU A 159 -21.75 22.33 -21.71
C LEU A 159 -22.56 21.22 -22.39
N ARG A 160 -21.86 20.22 -22.90
CA ARG A 160 -22.44 18.96 -23.36
C ARG A 160 -22.07 17.86 -22.37
N SER A 161 -23.07 17.13 -21.89
CA SER A 161 -22.88 15.93 -21.09
C SER A 161 -22.87 14.67 -21.96
N SER A 162 -21.98 13.74 -21.65
CA SER A 162 -21.86 12.43 -22.31
C SER A 162 -21.25 11.42 -21.35
N THR A 163 -21.38 10.13 -21.63
CA THR A 163 -20.66 9.08 -20.92
C THR A 163 -19.38 8.75 -21.67
N SER A 164 -18.28 8.55 -20.94
CA SER A 164 -17.01 8.05 -21.48
C SER A 164 -16.46 6.98 -20.55
N SER A 165 -15.77 5.98 -21.09
CA SER A 165 -15.12 4.95 -20.27
C SER A 165 -13.65 4.79 -20.63
N SER A 166 -12.83 4.46 -19.65
CA SER A 166 -11.41 4.14 -19.86
C SER A 166 -10.92 3.14 -18.83
N ASP A 167 -10.25 2.08 -19.29
CA ASP A 167 -9.71 1.00 -18.47
C ASP A 167 -10.71 0.43 -17.44
N GLY A 168 -11.97 0.23 -17.88
CA GLY A 168 -13.05 -0.28 -17.02
C GLY A 168 -13.67 0.73 -16.05
N ASN A 169 -13.22 1.99 -16.07
CA ASN A 169 -13.81 3.06 -15.29
C ASN A 169 -14.79 3.86 -16.14
N ASP A 170 -16.03 4.00 -15.65
CA ASP A 170 -17.05 4.83 -16.28
C ASP A 170 -17.01 6.26 -15.72
N PHE A 171 -17.04 7.23 -16.62
CA PHE A 171 -16.99 8.65 -16.34
C PHE A 171 -18.17 9.37 -16.97
N THR A 172 -18.68 10.38 -16.28
CA THR A 172 -19.52 11.42 -16.90
C THR A 172 -18.60 12.51 -17.42
N ARG A 173 -18.62 12.73 -18.73
CA ARG A 173 -17.83 13.75 -19.41
C ARG A 173 -18.66 15.00 -19.70
N LEU A 174 -18.14 16.14 -19.27
CA LEU A 174 -18.67 17.46 -19.58
C LEU A 174 -17.69 18.19 -20.51
N THR A 175 -18.15 18.60 -21.69
CA THR A 175 -17.33 19.29 -22.70
C THR A 175 -17.96 20.61 -23.09
N GLY A 176 -17.19 21.69 -23.07
CA GLY A 176 -17.63 23.00 -23.54
C GLY A 176 -17.14 24.15 -22.67
N ASN A 177 -17.96 25.20 -22.56
CA ASN A 177 -17.67 26.42 -21.84
C ASN A 177 -18.10 26.28 -20.37
N PHE A 178 -17.12 26.16 -19.47
CA PHE A 178 -17.36 26.21 -18.02
C PHE A 178 -17.54 27.65 -17.53
N SER A 179 -16.94 28.61 -18.23
CA SER A 179 -17.16 30.04 -18.02
C SER A 179 -16.87 30.81 -19.32
N LYS A 180 -16.97 32.14 -19.30
CA LYS A 180 -16.60 32.99 -20.44
C LYS A 180 -15.13 32.87 -20.85
N LYS A 181 -14.26 32.45 -19.93
CA LYS A 181 -12.80 32.35 -20.13
C LYS A 181 -12.28 30.92 -20.09
N ILE A 182 -13.11 29.96 -19.66
CA ILE A 182 -12.72 28.57 -19.47
C ILE A 182 -13.53 27.69 -20.39
N ARG A 183 -12.85 27.06 -21.35
CA ARG A 183 -13.43 26.10 -22.30
C ARG A 183 -12.54 24.88 -22.37
N GLY A 184 -13.10 23.73 -22.04
CA GLY A 184 -12.35 22.48 -22.06
C GLY A 184 -13.24 21.29 -21.76
N ASP A 185 -12.66 20.27 -21.14
CA ASP A 185 -13.29 18.99 -20.87
C ASP A 185 -13.10 18.61 -19.40
N ALA A 186 -14.15 18.08 -18.77
CA ALA A 186 -14.09 17.47 -17.45
C ALA A 186 -14.57 16.04 -17.52
N VAL A 187 -13.93 15.15 -16.75
CA VAL A 187 -14.44 13.82 -16.42
C VAL A 187 -14.74 13.77 -14.94
N LEU A 188 -15.93 13.27 -14.62
CA LEU A 188 -16.44 13.14 -13.27
C LEU A 188 -16.76 11.68 -13.00
N PHE A 189 -16.34 11.18 -11.86
CA PHE A 189 -16.67 9.85 -11.40
C PHE A 189 -16.82 9.79 -9.89
N LYS A 190 -17.59 8.81 -9.45
CA LYS A 190 -17.84 8.54 -8.04
C LYS A 190 -16.65 7.79 -7.44
N CYS A 191 -16.23 8.22 -6.26
CA CYS A 191 -15.35 7.44 -5.40
C CYS A 191 -15.92 7.42 -3.98
N ASN A 192 -16.46 6.28 -3.55
CA ASN A 192 -17.19 6.13 -2.31
C ASN A 192 -18.33 7.17 -2.14
N ASP A 193 -18.28 8.00 -1.10
CA ASP A 193 -19.23 9.08 -0.81
C ASP A 193 -18.85 10.42 -1.46
N LYS A 194 -17.77 10.44 -2.26
CA LYS A 194 -17.16 11.62 -2.88
C LYS A 194 -17.21 11.57 -4.39
N THR A 195 -16.90 12.70 -5.00
CA THR A 195 -16.80 12.85 -6.45
C THR A 195 -15.42 13.37 -6.81
N VAL A 196 -14.80 12.71 -7.78
CA VAL A 196 -13.56 13.17 -8.38
C VAL A 196 -13.89 13.88 -9.68
N THR A 197 -13.43 15.11 -9.82
CA THR A 197 -13.53 15.91 -11.04
C THR A 197 -12.11 16.16 -11.56
N ILE A 198 -11.81 15.67 -12.76
CA ILE A 198 -10.56 15.98 -13.46
C ILE A 198 -10.92 16.79 -14.70
N ARG A 199 -10.36 17.99 -14.83
CA ARG A 199 -10.74 18.94 -15.88
C ARG A 199 -9.54 19.61 -16.51
N THR A 200 -9.59 19.81 -17.82
CA THR A 200 -8.74 20.77 -18.54
C THR A 200 -9.52 22.04 -18.84
N ASP A 201 -8.88 23.21 -18.67
CA ASP A 201 -9.53 24.52 -18.85
C ASP A 201 -9.34 25.14 -20.24
N ALA A 202 -8.50 24.53 -21.09
CA ALA A 202 -8.19 25.04 -22.41
C ALA A 202 -8.05 23.92 -23.44
N ASP A 203 -8.60 24.15 -24.64
CA ASP A 203 -8.58 23.19 -25.75
C ASP A 203 -7.16 22.75 -26.15
N VAL A 204 -6.15 23.59 -25.91
CA VAL A 204 -4.74 23.31 -26.22
C VAL A 204 -4.14 22.15 -25.41
N PHE A 205 -4.74 21.77 -24.28
CA PHE A 205 -4.29 20.68 -23.43
C PHE A 205 -5.15 19.42 -23.58
N LYS A 206 -6.11 19.41 -24.51
CA LYS A 206 -7.00 18.26 -24.74
C LYS A 206 -6.26 16.99 -25.15
N PRO A 207 -5.28 17.02 -26.06
CA PRO A 207 -4.57 15.80 -26.43
C PRO A 207 -3.91 15.13 -25.22
N GLU A 208 -3.21 15.92 -24.39
CA GLU A 208 -2.57 15.43 -23.17
C GLU A 208 -3.60 14.98 -22.12
N PHE A 209 -4.75 15.64 -22.06
CA PHE A 209 -5.85 15.26 -21.18
C PHE A 209 -6.46 13.90 -21.56
N GLU A 210 -6.64 13.61 -22.84
CA GLU A 210 -7.12 12.30 -23.31
C GLU A 210 -6.15 11.17 -22.96
N ASP A 211 -4.86 11.42 -23.09
CA ASP A 211 -3.85 10.43 -22.70
C ASP A 211 -3.80 10.24 -21.19
N LEU A 212 -3.95 11.32 -20.41
CA LEU A 212 -4.05 11.25 -18.96
C LEU A 212 -5.25 10.42 -18.50
N ILE A 213 -6.43 10.62 -19.10
CA ILE A 213 -7.65 9.89 -18.73
C ILE A 213 -7.45 8.37 -18.83
N LYS A 214 -6.71 7.90 -19.83
CA LYS A 214 -6.40 6.47 -20.03
C LYS A 214 -5.53 5.87 -18.93
N THR A 215 -4.82 6.70 -18.19
CA THR A 215 -3.92 6.26 -17.11
C THR A 215 -4.56 6.34 -15.73
N ILE A 216 -5.80 6.85 -15.65
CA ILE A 216 -6.55 6.98 -14.39
C ILE A 216 -6.76 5.59 -13.81
N ARG A 217 -6.24 5.42 -12.60
CA ARG A 217 -6.43 4.23 -11.78
C ARG A 217 -7.00 4.67 -10.44
N GLN A 218 -8.11 4.07 -10.06
CA GLN A 218 -8.72 4.26 -8.75
C GLN A 218 -8.61 2.95 -7.96
N LYS A 219 -8.20 3.05 -6.70
CA LYS A 219 -8.25 1.93 -5.77
C LYS A 219 -9.38 2.18 -4.78
N ASN A 220 -10.41 1.34 -4.87
CA ASN A 220 -11.57 1.37 -3.97
C ASN A 220 -11.24 0.74 -2.63
#